data_AF-A0A6L2KHM9-F1
#
_entry.id   AF-A0A6L2KHM9-F1
#
_cell.length_a   1.000
_cell.length_b   1.000
_cell.length_c   1.000
_cell.angle_alpha   90.00
_cell.angle_beta   90.00
_cell.angle_gamma   90.00
#
_symmetry.space_group_name_H-M   'P 1'
#
loop_
_entity.id
_entity.type
_entity.pdbx_description
1 polymer ?
#
loop_
_entity_poly.entity_id
_entity_poly.type
_entity_poly.pdbx_seq_one_letter_code
_entity_poly.pdbx_strand_id
1 'polypeptide(L)'
;MVHCACGLEAVIRTSWTNRNPRHRFYGCSTLSPTCVNFLQWFDPPICQRSVQIILGLLSSRNELEEILAMIKEKRCTLLKFLIIS
;
A
#
# COMPACT_ATOMS: atom_id res chain seq x y z
N MET A 1 7.01 14.13 -15.64
CA MET A 1 5.80 14.88 -16.06
C MET A 1 4.80 13.87 -16.59
N VAL A 2 3.60 13.82 -16.03
CA VAL A 2 2.56 12.85 -16.44
C VAL A 2 1.71 13.49 -17.54
N HIS A 3 1.49 12.79 -18.65
CA HIS A 3 0.68 13.30 -19.77
C HIS A 3 -0.60 12.47 -19.91
N CYS A 4 -1.70 13.14 -20.26
CA CYS A 4 -2.97 12.47 -20.57
C CYS A 4 -3.01 12.03 -22.04
N ALA A 5 -4.04 11.25 -22.41
CA ALA A 5 -4.25 10.78 -23.78
C ALA A 5 -4.43 11.92 -24.81
N CYS A 6 -4.73 13.13 -24.34
CA CYS A 6 -4.88 14.33 -25.16
C CYS A 6 -3.52 14.98 -25.48
N GLY A 7 -2.40 14.41 -25.02
CA GLY A 7 -1.03 14.93 -25.19
C GLY A 7 -0.66 16.09 -24.26
N LEU A 8 -1.59 16.52 -23.40
CA LEU A 8 -1.39 17.61 -22.45
C LEU A 8 -0.84 17.09 -21.12
N GLU A 9 -0.11 17.94 -20.39
CA GLU A 9 0.30 17.65 -19.02
C GLU A 9 -0.93 17.46 -18.12
N ALA A 10 -0.88 16.39 -17.32
CA ALA A 10 -1.89 16.06 -16.34
C ALA A 10 -1.74 16.91 -15.07
N VAL A 11 -2.88 17.28 -14.49
CA VAL A 11 -2.94 18.06 -13.25
C VAL A 11 -3.32 17.17 -12.08
N ILE A 12 -2.82 17.50 -10.89
CA ILE A 12 -3.21 16.81 -9.66
C ILE A 12 -4.57 17.31 -9.20
N ARG A 13 -5.51 16.40 -8.97
CA ARG A 13 -6.85 16.63 -8.44
C ARG A 13 -7.04 15.85 -7.14
N THR A 14 -8.00 16.28 -6.34
CA THR A 14 -8.37 15.60 -5.08
C THR A 14 -9.73 14.93 -5.26
N SER A 15 -9.82 13.66 -4.90
CA SER A 15 -11.09 12.94 -4.81
C SER A 15 -11.84 13.38 -3.56
N TRP A 16 -13.09 13.78 -3.76
CA TRP A 16 -14.03 14.16 -2.70
C TRP A 16 -15.13 13.11 -2.49
N THR A 17 -14.96 11.92 -3.06
CA THR A 17 -15.92 10.82 -2.89
C THR A 17 -15.78 10.21 -1.51
N ASN A 18 -16.89 9.72 -0.94
CA ASN A 18 -16.87 9.02 0.36
C ASN A 18 -16.00 7.76 0.35
N ARG A 19 -15.80 7.13 -0.82
CA ARG A 19 -14.95 5.94 -0.96
C ARG A 19 -13.46 6.27 -0.92
N ASN A 20 -13.06 7.41 -1.50
CA ASN A 20 -11.67 7.82 -1.63
C ASN A 20 -11.47 9.28 -1.18
N PRO A 21 -11.82 9.64 0.06
CA PRO A 21 -11.76 11.03 0.50
C PRO A 21 -10.31 11.51 0.56
N ARG A 22 -10.05 12.69 0.01
CA ARG A 22 -8.75 13.38 0.03
C ARG A 22 -7.60 12.66 -0.68
N HIS A 23 -7.84 11.53 -1.35
CA HIS A 23 -6.84 10.93 -2.22
C HIS A 23 -6.59 11.82 -3.45
N ARG A 24 -5.34 11.94 -3.84
CA ARG A 24 -4.93 12.77 -4.98
C ARG A 24 -4.66 11.90 -6.21
N PHE A 25 -5.00 12.38 -7.38
CA PHE A 25 -4.80 11.68 -8.64
C PHE A 25 -4.45 12.66 -9.77
N TYR A 26 -3.70 12.19 -10.76
CA TYR A 26 -3.50 12.86 -12.03
C TYR A 26 -4.76 12.72 -12.90
N GLY A 27 -5.26 13.85 -13.38
CA GLY A 27 -6.37 13.93 -14.31
C GLY A 27 -6.08 14.86 -15.48
N CYS A 28 -6.86 14.73 -16.55
CA CYS A 28 -6.78 15.64 -17.68
C CYS A 28 -7.04 17.10 -17.23
N SER A 29 -6.23 18.03 -17.73
CA SER A 29 -6.38 19.46 -17.43
C SER A 29 -7.69 20.03 -17.99
N THR A 30 -8.11 19.57 -19.17
CA THR A 30 -9.26 20.09 -19.91
C THR A 30 -10.59 19.38 -19.60
N LEU A 31 -10.58 18.32 -18.79
CA LEU A 31 -11.75 17.42 -18.60
C LEU A 31 -12.36 16.97 -19.93
N SER A 32 -11.51 16.78 -20.96
CA SER A 32 -11.99 16.38 -22.28
C SER A 32 -12.84 15.10 -22.18
N PRO A 33 -14.00 15.03 -22.86
CA PRO A 33 -14.79 13.80 -22.96
C PRO A 33 -13.96 12.63 -23.51
N THR A 34 -12.99 12.91 -24.38
CA THR A 34 -12.07 11.91 -24.95
C THR A 34 -11.00 11.42 -23.96
N CYS A 35 -10.78 12.15 -22.86
CA CYS A 35 -9.82 11.83 -21.81
C CYS A 35 -10.50 11.54 -20.45
N VAL A 36 -11.81 11.28 -20.44
CA VAL A 36 -12.60 11.11 -19.19
C VAL A 36 -12.12 9.93 -18.34
N ASN A 37 -11.53 8.91 -18.97
CA ASN A 37 -11.02 7.71 -18.31
C ASN A 37 -9.55 7.80 -17.90
N PHE A 38 -8.90 8.96 -18.10
CA PHE A 38 -7.53 9.16 -17.63
C PHE A 38 -7.53 9.47 -16.12
N LEU A 39 -7.22 8.45 -15.31
CA LEU A 39 -7.04 8.56 -13.87
C LEU A 39 -5.82 7.75 -13.44
N GLN A 40 -4.87 8.41 -12.80
CA GLN A 40 -3.70 7.75 -12.20
C GLN A 40 -3.49 8.30 -10.79
N TRP A 41 -3.31 7.44 -9.78
CA TRP A 41 -3.11 7.91 -8.41
C TRP A 41 -1.81 8.73 -8.26
N PHE A 42 -1.88 9.77 -7.45
CA PHE A 42 -0.74 10.59 -7.06
C PHE A 42 -0.36 10.27 -5.63
N ASP A 43 0.74 9.54 -5.48
CA ASP A 43 1.34 9.23 -4.19
C ASP A 43 2.46 10.25 -3.93
N PRO A 44 2.28 11.20 -2.99
CA PRO A 44 3.35 12.11 -2.62
C PRO A 44 4.51 11.33 -1.98
N PRO A 45 5.75 11.84 -2.06
CA PRO A 45 6.86 11.25 -1.33
C PRO A 45 6.51 11.19 0.16
N ILE A 46 6.63 9.99 0.73
CA ILE A 46 6.44 9.77 2.15
C ILE A 46 7.61 10.45 2.89
N CYS A 47 7.32 11.14 3.99
CA CYS A 47 8.40 11.80 4.74
C CYS A 47 9.36 10.77 5.33
N GLN A 48 10.65 11.14 5.45
CA GLN A 48 11.70 10.22 5.90
C GLN A 48 11.38 9.55 7.23
N ARG A 49 10.75 10.29 8.15
CA ARG A 49 10.29 9.76 9.44
C ARG A 49 9.25 8.64 9.25
N SER A 50 8.27 8.85 8.40
CA SER A 50 7.24 7.83 8.13
C SER A 50 7.83 6.60 7.45
N VAL A 51 8.80 6.78 6.54
CA VAL A 51 9.54 5.65 5.93
C VAL A 51 10.22 4.82 7.00
N GLN A 52 10.99 5.44 7.89
CA GLN A 52 11.69 4.76 8.98
C GLN A 52 10.72 4.01 9.90
N ILE A 53 9.62 4.65 10.30
CA ILE A 53 8.61 4.03 11.17
C ILE A 53 7.96 2.84 10.48
N ILE A 54 7.51 2.99 9.23
CA ILE A 54 6.84 1.91 8.48
C ILE A 54 7.78 0.72 8.32
N LEU A 55 9.03 0.95 7.92
CA LEU A 55 10.00 -0.13 7.73
C LEU A 55 10.37 -0.80 9.06
N GLY A 56 10.53 -0.04 10.14
CA GLY A 56 10.79 -0.58 11.47
C GLY A 56 9.64 -1.47 11.96
N LEU A 57 8.39 -0.98 11.87
CA LEU A 57 7.20 -1.75 12.25
C LEU A 57 7.03 -3.01 11.39
N LEU A 58 7.29 -2.91 10.09
CA LEU A 58 7.23 -4.06 9.18
C LEU A 58 8.24 -5.13 9.60
N SER A 59 9.47 -4.73 9.90
CA SER A 59 10.54 -5.64 10.32
C SER A 59 10.19 -6.33 11.65
N SER A 60 9.79 -5.55 12.66
CA SER A 60 9.39 -6.11 13.96
C SER A 60 8.18 -7.04 13.86
N ARG A 61 7.20 -6.74 12.99
CA ARG A 61 6.08 -7.65 12.75
C ARG A 61 6.54 -8.97 12.14
N ASN A 62 7.39 -8.92 11.13
CA ASN A 62 7.88 -10.12 10.45
C ASN A 62 8.69 -11.00 11.43
N GLU A 63 9.55 -10.41 12.26
CA GLU A 63 10.29 -11.13 13.31
C GLU A 63 9.34 -11.83 14.30
N LEU A 64 8.28 -11.14 14.74
CA LEU A 64 7.28 -11.73 15.62
C LEU A 64 6.53 -12.88 14.95
N GLU A 65 6.17 -12.73 13.67
CA GLU A 65 5.51 -13.80 12.89
C GLU A 65 6.39 -15.04 12.76
N GLU A 66 7.70 -14.88 12.53
CA GLU A 66 8.66 -15.99 12.49
C GLU A 66 8.79 -16.70 13.84
N ILE A 67 8.91 -15.94 14.93
CA ILE A 67 8.97 -16.50 16.30
C ILE A 67 7.70 -17.30 16.61
N LEU A 68 6.52 -16.76 16.27
CA LEU A 68 5.25 -17.45 16.47
C LEU A 68 5.17 -18.73 15.64
N ALA A 69 5.65 -18.72 14.40
CA ALA A 69 5.71 -19.92 13.57
C ALA A 69 6.61 -21.00 14.19
N MET A 70 7.80 -20.63 14.68
CA MET A 70 8.72 -21.55 15.37
C MET A 70 8.12 -22.13 16.66
N ILE A 71 7.46 -21.30 17.48
CA ILE A 71 6.78 -21.76 18.70
C ILE A 71 5.68 -22.75 18.37
N LYS A 72 4.87 -22.45 17.34
CA LYS A 72 3.79 -23.31 16.88
C LYS A 72 4.33 -24.67 16.40
N GLU A 73 5.41 -24.67 15.62
CA GLU A 73 6.04 -25.90 15.15
C GLU A 73 6.57 -26.74 16.31
N LYS A 74 7.33 -26.13 17.23
CA LYS A 74 7.83 -26.82 18.43
C LYS A 74 6.70 -27.42 19.26
N ARG A 75 5.62 -26.67 19.47
CA ARG A 75 4.42 -27.17 20.15
C ARG A 75 3.80 -28.36 19.43
N CYS A 76 3.66 -28.31 18.10
CA CYS A 76 3.16 -29.43 17.31
C CYS A 76 4.04 -30.67 17.45
N THR A 77 5.37 -30.51 17.42
CA THR A 77 6.32 -31.61 17.58
C THR A 77 6.22 -32.23 18.98
N LEU A 78 6.18 -31.41 20.04
CA LEU A 78 6.02 -31.89 21.41
C LEU A 78 4.69 -32.64 21.62
N LEU A 79 3.58 -32.11 21.08
CA LEU A 79 2.28 -32.78 21.14
C LEU A 79 2.31 -34.14 20.43
N LYS A 80 3.00 -34.26 19.29
CA LYS A 80 3.17 -35.56 18.62
C LYS A 80 3.92 -36.55 19.49
N PHE A 81 5.01 -36.14 20.15
CA PHE A 81 5.75 -37.02 21.05
C PHE A 81 4.87 -37.52 22.20
N LEU A 82 4.09 -36.63 22.83
CA LEU A 82 3.20 -36.99 23.95
C LEU A 82 2.05 -37.93 23.58
N ILE A 83 1.63 -37.94 22.31
CA ILE A 83 0.53 -38.81 21.83
C ILE A 83 1.08 -40.20 21.44
N ILE A 84 2.35 -40.29 21.04
CA ILE A 84 2.98 -41.53 20.57
C ILE A 84 3.63 -42.31 21.74
N SER A 85 3.97 -41.63 22.84
CA SER A 85 4.40 -42.22 24.12
C SER A 85 3.23 -42.73 24.95
#